data_AF-A0A2T0Q384-F1
#
_entry.id   AF-A0A2T0Q384-F1
#
_cell.length_a   1.000
_cell.length_b   1.000
_cell.length_c   1.000
_cell.angle_alpha   90.00
_cell.angle_beta   90.00
_cell.angle_gamma   90.00
#
_symmetry.space_group_name_H-M   'P 1'
#
loop_
_entity.id
_entity.type
_entity.pdbx_description
1 polymer ?
#
loop_
_entity_poly.entity_id
_entity_poly.type
_entity_poly.pdbx_seq_one_letter_code
_entity_poly.pdbx_strand_id
1 'polypeptide(L)'
;MIRLPLATITSACMAGLLVVAGAANAQTTPAAPAAAAADAGRLHAADQTFIADGTKAIATQRDAARIATSRSTDRDVKAFAERVSTDNAKISDALRAASPRGVDVPKNDPDAAVLASINNLRGADFDKAYIEQVALAGEQKALSAFQAEIASGRDEQLKDAAKKALPTIQEHYAMAQDLAKRKHLPTAQ
;
A
#
# COMPACT_ATOMS: atom_id res chain seq x y z
N MET A 1 -28.50 50.07 -49.87
CA MET A 1 -29.93 50.09 -50.29
C MET A 1 -30.12 48.99 -51.33
N ILE A 2 -31.09 48.08 -51.08
CA ILE A 2 -31.89 47.32 -52.07
C ILE A 2 -31.11 46.25 -52.88
N ARG A 3 -31.05 44.96 -52.48
CA ARG A 3 -32.01 43.83 -52.65
C ARG A 3 -32.54 43.66 -54.09
N LEU A 4 -32.27 42.52 -54.74
CA LEU A 4 -33.29 41.78 -55.50
C LEU A 4 -32.91 40.28 -55.73
N PRO A 5 -33.88 39.35 -55.78
CA PRO A 5 -33.73 37.88 -55.79
C PRO A 5 -34.12 37.25 -57.15
N LEU A 6 -33.96 35.93 -57.31
CA LEU A 6 -34.60 35.04 -58.31
C LEU A 6 -34.14 33.60 -57.97
N ALA A 7 -34.88 32.50 -58.03
CA ALA A 7 -36.21 32.12 -58.51
C ALA A 7 -36.50 30.73 -57.86
N THR A 8 -37.65 30.49 -57.21
CA THR A 8 -38.75 29.59 -57.64
C THR A 8 -38.33 28.36 -58.47
N ILE A 9 -38.79 27.13 -58.16
CA ILE A 9 -40.07 26.59 -58.66
C ILE A 9 -40.62 25.46 -57.74
N THR A 10 -41.94 25.55 -57.54
CA THR A 10 -42.90 24.67 -56.86
C THR A 10 -43.35 23.46 -57.69
N SER A 11 -43.66 22.32 -57.06
CA SER A 11 -44.76 21.38 -57.45
C SER A 11 -44.79 20.19 -56.47
N ALA A 12 -45.87 19.52 -56.07
CA ALA A 12 -47.29 19.79 -55.85
C ALA A 12 -47.89 18.47 -55.26
N CYS A 13 -48.91 18.59 -54.38
CA CYS A 13 -49.90 17.55 -54.00
C CYS A 13 -49.40 16.34 -53.16
N MET A 14 -50.13 15.73 -52.22
CA MET A 14 -51.53 15.84 -51.80
C MET A 14 -51.67 15.31 -50.36
N ALA A 15 -52.78 15.67 -49.74
CA ALA A 15 -53.18 15.38 -48.36
C ALA A 15 -53.20 13.89 -47.97
N GLY A 16 -52.82 13.63 -46.71
CA GLY A 16 -53.10 12.39 -45.98
C GLY A 16 -53.17 12.70 -44.50
N LEU A 17 -54.36 13.10 -44.04
CA LEU A 17 -54.66 13.31 -42.62
C LEU A 17 -54.92 11.94 -41.99
N LEU A 18 -54.06 11.51 -41.07
CA LEU A 18 -54.33 10.41 -40.13
C LEU A 18 -53.84 10.84 -38.76
N VAL A 19 -54.80 11.19 -37.90
CA VAL A 19 -54.61 11.38 -36.47
C VAL A 19 -54.48 10.00 -35.84
N VAL A 20 -53.31 9.70 -35.26
CA VAL A 20 -53.16 8.69 -34.20
C VAL A 20 -52.57 9.39 -33.00
N ALA A 21 -53.34 9.40 -31.92
CA ALA A 21 -52.97 9.93 -30.63
C ALA A 21 -52.03 8.98 -29.89
N GLY A 22 -51.05 9.57 -29.20
CA GLY A 22 -50.61 9.17 -27.86
C GLY A 22 -49.88 7.83 -27.69
N ALA A 23 -48.55 7.90 -27.56
CA ALA A 23 -47.82 7.47 -26.36
C ALA A 23 -46.33 7.77 -26.58
N ALA A 24 -45.87 8.91 -26.05
CA ALA A 24 -44.44 9.12 -25.87
C ALA A 24 -43.98 8.18 -24.75
N ASN A 25 -43.42 7.03 -25.12
CA ASN A 25 -42.67 6.22 -24.17
C ASN A 25 -41.41 7.00 -23.80
N ALA A 26 -41.50 7.79 -22.73
CA ALA A 26 -40.33 8.25 -22.00
C ALA A 26 -39.61 6.99 -21.49
N GLN A 27 -38.56 6.57 -22.20
CA GLN A 27 -37.63 5.57 -21.71
C GLN A 27 -36.86 6.19 -20.56
N THR A 28 -37.41 6.09 -19.35
CA THR A 28 -36.65 6.26 -18.12
C THR A 28 -35.61 5.15 -18.09
N THR A 29 -34.38 5.48 -18.49
CA THR A 29 -33.23 4.64 -18.21
C THR A 29 -33.21 4.39 -16.71
N PRO A 30 -33.16 3.15 -16.22
CA PRO A 30 -32.95 2.91 -14.80
C PRO A 30 -31.60 3.53 -14.45
N ALA A 31 -31.62 4.61 -13.67
CA ALA A 31 -30.43 5.12 -13.05
C ALA A 31 -29.87 3.96 -12.20
N ALA A 32 -28.73 3.42 -12.62
CA ALA A 32 -27.94 2.54 -11.78
C ALA A 32 -27.75 3.25 -10.42
N PRO A 33 -27.81 2.53 -9.29
CA PRO A 33 -27.67 3.18 -8.00
C PRO A 33 -26.31 3.87 -7.93
N ALA A 34 -26.32 5.20 -7.96
CA ALA A 34 -25.16 6.04 -7.69
C ALA A 34 -24.86 5.97 -6.20
N ALA A 35 -24.41 4.80 -5.74
CA ALA A 35 -23.85 4.59 -4.41
C ALA A 35 -22.32 4.52 -4.55
N ALA A 36 -21.71 5.61 -5.01
CA ALA A 36 -20.26 5.80 -4.98
C ALA A 36 -19.88 7.28 -4.98
N ALA A 37 -20.61 8.10 -4.23
CA ALA A 37 -20.28 9.52 -4.04
C ALA A 37 -20.36 9.89 -2.54
N ALA A 38 -19.69 9.10 -1.70
CA ALA A 38 -19.53 9.38 -0.27
C ALA A 38 -18.21 8.79 0.27
N ASP A 39 -17.07 9.10 -0.36
CA ASP A 39 -15.76 8.81 0.27
C ASP A 39 -14.59 9.64 -0.30
N ALA A 40 -14.85 10.75 -1.01
CA ALA A 40 -13.83 11.52 -1.74
C ALA A 40 -12.78 12.25 -0.87
N GLY A 41 -12.63 11.87 0.41
CA GLY A 41 -11.61 12.39 1.31
C GLY A 41 -11.09 11.41 2.36
N ARG A 42 -11.57 10.16 2.39
CA ARG A 42 -11.10 9.15 3.34
C ARG A 42 -10.45 8.00 2.58
N LEU A 43 -9.26 7.60 3.00
CA LEU A 43 -8.56 6.44 2.44
C LEU A 43 -9.42 5.19 2.51
N HIS A 44 -9.23 4.25 1.57
CA HIS A 44 -9.89 2.96 1.65
C HIS A 44 -9.41 2.21 2.90
N ALA A 45 -10.24 1.32 3.44
CA ALA A 45 -9.90 0.58 4.66
C ALA A 45 -8.57 -0.21 4.53
N ALA A 46 -8.29 -0.77 3.35
CA ALA A 46 -7.02 -1.45 3.09
C ALA A 46 -5.82 -0.49 3.18
N ASP A 47 -5.92 0.69 2.56
CA ASP A 47 -4.86 1.71 2.59
C ASP A 47 -4.61 2.19 4.04
N GLN A 48 -5.68 2.38 4.83
CA GLN A 48 -5.56 2.78 6.24
C GLN A 48 -4.84 1.71 7.07
N THR A 49 -5.24 0.44 6.91
CA THR A 49 -4.58 -0.69 7.57
C THR A 49 -3.12 -0.80 7.14
N PHE A 50 -2.82 -0.62 5.86
CA PHE A 50 -1.45 -0.65 5.36
C PHE A 50 -0.59 0.47 5.93
N ILE A 51 -1.10 1.70 5.99
CA ILE A 51 -0.38 2.81 6.63
C ILE A 51 -0.10 2.47 8.09
N ALA A 52 -1.08 1.94 8.83
CA ALA A 52 -0.86 1.56 10.23
C ALA A 52 0.15 0.42 10.38
N ASP A 53 -0.09 -0.72 9.75
CA ASP A 53 0.65 -1.95 9.98
C ASP A 53 1.98 -1.99 9.22
N GLY A 54 1.98 -1.55 7.95
CA GLY A 54 3.15 -1.54 7.09
C GLY A 54 4.21 -0.55 7.61
N THR A 55 3.81 0.66 7.97
CA THR A 55 4.78 1.65 8.48
C THR A 55 5.30 1.26 9.87
N LYS A 56 4.44 0.71 10.74
CA LYS A 56 4.85 0.16 12.04
C LYS A 56 5.82 -1.00 11.88
N ALA A 57 5.57 -1.94 10.98
CA ALA A 57 6.47 -3.06 10.73
C ALA A 57 7.86 -2.59 10.29
N ILE A 58 7.91 -1.71 9.27
CA ILE A 58 9.16 -1.16 8.74
C ILE A 58 9.92 -0.36 9.82
N ALA A 59 9.22 0.48 10.60
CA ALA A 59 9.80 1.24 11.70
C ALA A 59 10.36 0.34 12.80
N THR A 60 9.61 -0.70 13.20
CA THR A 60 10.02 -1.69 14.20
C THR A 60 11.31 -2.37 13.79
N GLN A 61 11.36 -2.89 12.56
CA GLN A 61 12.54 -3.58 12.06
C GLN A 61 13.74 -2.64 11.96
N ARG A 62 13.56 -1.40 11.50
CA ARG A 62 14.64 -0.42 11.41
C ARG A 62 15.24 -0.11 12.77
N ASP A 63 14.40 0.11 13.78
CA ASP A 63 14.84 0.51 15.12
C ASP A 63 15.41 -0.70 15.89
N ALA A 64 14.80 -1.88 15.75
CA ALA A 64 15.36 -3.13 16.28
C ALA A 64 16.73 -3.46 15.64
N ALA A 65 16.89 -3.21 14.34
CA ALA A 65 18.17 -3.39 13.66
C ALA A 65 19.25 -2.44 14.20
N ARG A 66 18.91 -1.18 14.50
CA ARG A 66 19.86 -0.25 15.18
C ARG A 66 20.28 -0.78 16.55
N ILE A 67 19.34 -1.34 17.31
CA ILE A 67 19.65 -2.02 18.58
C ILE A 67 20.63 -3.16 18.30
N ALA A 68 20.37 -4.02 17.32
CA ALA A 68 21.22 -5.16 16.99
C ALA A 68 22.64 -4.77 16.56
N THR A 69 22.80 -3.74 15.74
CA THR A 69 24.13 -3.21 15.36
C THR A 69 24.95 -2.78 16.59
N SER A 70 24.29 -2.28 17.64
CA SER A 70 24.95 -1.85 18.88
C SER A 70 25.15 -2.96 19.93
N ARG A 71 24.26 -3.97 19.94
CA ARG A 71 24.20 -4.99 21.01
C ARG A 71 24.84 -6.32 20.63
N SER A 72 24.77 -6.71 19.37
CA SER A 72 25.32 -7.99 18.91
C SER A 72 26.83 -7.89 18.76
N THR A 73 27.52 -8.96 19.14
CA THR A 73 28.94 -9.18 18.79
C THR A 73 29.10 -10.09 17.58
N ASP A 74 28.02 -10.67 17.08
CA ASP A 74 28.03 -11.60 15.96
C ASP A 74 28.07 -10.86 14.62
N ARG A 75 29.05 -11.20 13.79
CA ARG A 75 29.27 -10.49 12.52
C ARG A 75 28.11 -10.65 11.54
N ASP A 76 27.46 -11.81 11.50
CA ASP A 76 26.37 -12.06 10.55
C ASP A 76 25.10 -11.32 10.99
N VAL A 77 24.83 -11.30 12.30
CA VAL A 77 23.69 -10.55 12.87
C VAL A 77 23.86 -9.04 12.61
N LYS A 78 25.05 -8.50 12.83
CA LYS A 78 25.33 -7.08 12.56
C LYS A 78 25.19 -6.73 11.08
N ALA A 79 25.75 -7.54 10.18
CA ALA A 79 25.66 -7.30 8.75
C ALA A 79 24.21 -7.32 8.25
N PHE A 80 23.41 -8.27 8.74
CA PHE A 80 21.98 -8.31 8.47
C PHE A 80 21.28 -7.04 8.99
N ALA A 81 21.52 -6.66 10.25
CA ALA A 81 20.90 -5.50 10.86
C ALA A 81 21.25 -4.18 10.14
N GLU A 82 22.51 -3.99 9.76
CA GLU A 82 22.96 -2.80 9.03
C GLU A 82 22.24 -2.64 7.69
N ARG A 83 22.06 -3.76 6.95
CA ARG A 83 21.32 -3.80 5.69
C ARG A 83 19.84 -3.44 5.91
N VAL A 84 19.16 -4.12 6.83
CA VAL A 84 17.73 -3.90 7.14
C VAL A 84 17.49 -2.46 7.59
N SER A 85 18.32 -1.92 8.50
CA SER A 85 18.14 -0.55 8.99
C SER A 85 18.26 0.48 7.87
N THR A 86 19.23 0.31 6.97
CA THR A 86 19.47 1.23 5.84
C THR A 86 18.33 1.19 4.84
N ASP A 87 17.89 0.00 4.44
CA ASP A 87 16.87 -0.15 3.43
C ASP A 87 15.47 0.21 3.98
N ASN A 88 15.16 -0.13 5.23
CA ASN A 88 13.89 0.24 5.85
C ASN A 88 13.77 1.74 6.08
N ALA A 89 14.88 2.47 6.24
CA ALA A 89 14.85 3.93 6.23
C ALA A 89 14.39 4.48 4.87
N LYS A 90 14.93 3.95 3.76
CA LYS A 90 14.51 4.34 2.40
C LYS A 90 13.05 3.98 2.13
N ILE A 91 12.61 2.80 2.56
CA ILE A 91 11.21 2.37 2.43
C ILE A 91 10.29 3.30 3.24
N SER A 92 10.66 3.64 4.47
CA SER A 92 9.89 4.59 5.30
C SER A 92 9.72 5.95 4.60
N ASP A 93 10.77 6.46 3.97
CA ASP A 93 10.71 7.74 3.26
C ASP A 93 9.89 7.65 1.97
N ALA A 94 9.97 6.53 1.25
CA ALA A 94 9.16 6.27 0.06
C ALA A 94 7.66 6.18 0.40
N LEU A 95 7.28 5.49 1.48
CA LEU A 95 5.89 5.41 1.95
C LEU A 95 5.34 6.79 2.34
N ARG A 96 6.15 7.60 3.03
CA ARG A 96 5.77 8.96 3.40
C ARG A 96 5.55 9.84 2.17
N ALA A 97 6.41 9.71 1.17
CA ALA A 97 6.29 10.47 -0.08
C ALA A 97 5.06 10.04 -0.91
N ALA A 98 4.65 8.77 -0.79
CA ALA A 98 3.49 8.22 -1.49
C ALA A 98 2.15 8.46 -0.77
N SER A 99 2.18 8.83 0.51
CA SER A 99 0.93 8.99 1.26
C SER A 99 0.17 10.26 0.88
N PRO A 100 -1.17 10.20 0.76
CA PRO A 100 -1.97 11.34 0.36
C PRO A 100 -1.85 12.53 1.32
N ARG A 101 -2.01 13.73 0.78
CA ARG A 101 -2.06 14.95 1.58
C ARG A 101 -3.20 14.86 2.60
N GLY A 102 -2.90 15.18 3.86
CA GLY A 102 -3.88 15.16 4.95
C GLY A 102 -4.02 13.81 5.67
N VAL A 103 -3.32 12.77 5.21
CA VAL A 103 -3.15 11.52 5.95
C VAL A 103 -1.89 11.62 6.78
N ASP A 104 -2.02 11.48 8.11
CA ASP A 104 -0.85 11.43 8.99
C ASP A 104 -0.21 10.05 8.92
N VAL A 105 0.97 10.00 8.33
CA VAL A 105 1.83 8.82 8.36
C VAL A 105 2.79 9.02 9.52
N PRO A 106 2.74 8.16 10.55
CA PRO A 106 3.64 8.29 11.68
C PRO A 106 5.10 8.34 11.20
N LYS A 107 5.83 9.40 11.57
CA LYS A 107 7.26 9.53 11.20
C LYS A 107 8.10 8.39 11.78
N ASN A 108 7.74 7.96 12.98
CA ASN A 108 8.29 6.80 13.64
C ASN A 108 7.30 6.28 14.68
N ASP A 109 6.67 5.13 14.42
CA ASP A 109 5.80 4.44 15.37
C ASP A 109 6.12 2.93 15.39
N PRO A 110 7.26 2.52 15.97
CA PRO A 110 7.62 1.13 16.07
C PRO A 110 6.78 0.40 17.13
N ASP A 111 6.70 -0.92 17.02
CA ASP A 111 6.16 -1.77 18.07
C ASP A 111 7.07 -1.76 19.30
N ALA A 112 6.70 -0.93 20.27
CA ALA A 112 7.43 -0.77 21.52
C ALA A 112 7.58 -2.08 22.31
N ALA A 113 6.64 -3.02 22.20
CA ALA A 113 6.72 -4.30 22.90
C ALA A 113 7.82 -5.18 22.31
N VAL A 114 7.95 -5.21 20.98
CA VAL A 114 9.05 -5.91 20.29
C VAL A 114 10.39 -5.28 20.61
N LEU A 115 10.49 -3.94 20.64
CA LEU A 115 11.73 -3.29 21.02
C LEU A 115 12.11 -3.60 22.47
N ALA A 116 11.14 -3.55 23.39
CA ALA A 116 11.35 -3.84 24.80
C ALA A 116 11.77 -5.30 25.05
N SER A 117 11.20 -6.27 24.33
CA SER A 117 11.51 -7.70 24.51
C SER A 117 12.98 -8.02 24.21
N ILE A 118 13.59 -7.33 23.25
CA ILE A 118 15.00 -7.53 22.91
C ILE A 118 15.95 -6.60 23.66
N ASN A 119 15.47 -5.46 24.17
CA ASN A 119 16.34 -4.39 24.68
C ASN A 119 17.18 -4.80 25.91
N ASN A 120 16.68 -5.73 26.72
CA ASN A 120 17.36 -6.18 27.94
C ASN A 120 18.23 -7.42 27.74
N LEU A 121 18.15 -8.07 26.58
CA LEU A 121 18.91 -9.27 26.26
C LEU A 121 20.34 -8.94 25.81
N ARG A 122 21.28 -9.86 26.03
CA ARG A 122 22.69 -9.71 25.63
C ARG A 122 23.22 -11.01 25.04
N GLY A 123 24.31 -10.91 24.27
CA GLY A 123 25.00 -12.08 23.70
C GLY A 123 24.08 -12.98 22.89
N ALA A 124 24.23 -14.29 23.04
CA ALA A 124 23.49 -15.29 22.27
C ALA A 124 21.97 -15.19 22.45
N ASP A 125 21.49 -14.84 23.65
CA ASP A 125 20.04 -14.67 23.91
C ASP A 125 19.48 -13.49 23.14
N PHE A 126 20.25 -12.40 23.03
CA PHE A 126 19.88 -11.25 22.19
C PHE A 126 19.82 -11.65 20.72
N ASP A 127 20.88 -12.30 20.22
CA ASP A 127 20.96 -12.68 18.81
C ASP A 127 19.82 -13.62 18.41
N LYS A 128 19.50 -14.60 19.27
CA LYS A 128 18.37 -15.51 19.07
C LYS A 128 17.04 -14.76 19.02
N ALA A 129 16.75 -13.93 20.03
CA ALA A 129 15.49 -13.21 20.10
C ALA A 129 15.32 -12.23 18.94
N TYR A 130 16.40 -11.56 18.53
CA TYR A 130 16.39 -10.68 17.36
C TYR A 130 16.08 -11.45 16.07
N ILE A 131 16.73 -12.60 15.84
CA ILE A 131 16.49 -13.41 14.64
C ILE A 131 15.04 -13.91 14.61
N GLU A 132 14.54 -14.46 15.71
CA GLU A 132 13.19 -15.04 15.77
C GLU A 132 12.09 -13.96 15.66
N GLN A 133 12.17 -12.91 16.46
CA GLN A 133 11.08 -11.94 16.61
C GLN A 133 11.10 -10.84 15.55
N VAL A 134 12.29 -10.45 15.07
CA VAL A 134 12.45 -9.30 14.18
C VAL A 134 12.79 -9.76 12.77
N ALA A 135 13.85 -10.56 12.62
CA ALA A 135 14.31 -10.96 11.29
C ALA A 135 13.32 -11.90 10.59
N LEU A 136 12.79 -12.91 11.29
CA LEU A 136 11.82 -13.84 10.72
C LEU A 136 10.39 -13.31 10.85
N ALA A 137 9.88 -13.17 12.09
CA ALA A 137 8.48 -12.81 12.29
C ALA A 137 8.16 -11.37 11.86
N GLY A 138 9.08 -10.43 12.06
CA GLY A 138 8.90 -9.04 11.62
C GLY A 138 8.82 -8.91 10.10
N GLU A 139 9.68 -9.63 9.38
CA GLU A 139 9.73 -9.59 7.92
C GLU A 139 8.52 -10.29 7.30
N GLN A 140 8.08 -11.40 7.90
CA GLN A 140 6.82 -12.06 7.50
C GLN A 140 5.61 -11.12 7.67
N LYS A 141 5.56 -10.33 8.76
CA LYS A 141 4.52 -9.30 8.95
C LYS A 141 4.61 -8.22 7.88
N ALA A 142 5.82 -7.74 7.57
CA ALA A 142 6.03 -6.76 6.51
C ALA A 142 5.57 -7.31 5.14
N LEU A 143 5.99 -8.52 4.77
CA LEU A 143 5.53 -9.20 3.54
C LEU A 143 4.00 -9.24 3.46
N SER A 144 3.34 -9.67 4.54
CA SER A 144 1.88 -9.76 4.59
C SER A 144 1.21 -8.40 4.40
N ALA A 145 1.67 -7.36 5.10
CA ALA A 145 1.11 -6.02 4.99
C ALA A 145 1.28 -5.43 3.58
N PHE A 146 2.47 -5.58 3.00
CA PHE A 146 2.76 -5.06 1.65
C PHE A 146 2.01 -5.82 0.56
N GLN A 147 1.89 -7.14 0.67
CA GLN A 147 1.08 -7.93 -0.27
C GLN A 147 -0.41 -7.58 -0.18
N ALA A 148 -0.93 -7.36 1.03
CA ALA A 148 -2.32 -6.96 1.24
C ALA A 148 -2.63 -5.61 0.58
N GLU A 149 -1.74 -4.62 0.72
CA GLU A 149 -1.86 -3.33 0.04
C GLU A 149 -1.85 -3.48 -1.47
N ILE A 150 -0.90 -4.22 -2.01
CA ILE A 150 -0.79 -4.43 -3.46
C ILE A 150 -2.07 -5.06 -4.02
N ALA A 151 -2.65 -6.01 -3.29
CA ALA A 151 -3.85 -6.73 -3.72
C ALA A 151 -5.16 -5.94 -3.52
N SER A 152 -5.29 -5.21 -2.42
CA SER A 152 -6.58 -4.69 -1.94
C SER A 152 -6.62 -3.16 -1.75
N GLY A 153 -5.47 -2.50 -1.83
CA GLY A 153 -5.35 -1.05 -1.78
C GLY A 153 -6.04 -0.37 -2.96
N ARG A 154 -6.46 0.88 -2.75
CA ARG A 154 -7.06 1.75 -3.76
C ARG A 154 -6.25 3.01 -4.03
N ASP A 155 -5.34 3.39 -3.14
CA ASP A 155 -4.43 4.48 -3.41
C ASP A 155 -3.27 4.01 -4.30
N GLU A 156 -3.23 4.50 -5.54
CA GLU A 156 -2.24 4.05 -6.52
C GLU A 156 -0.80 4.41 -6.13
N GLN A 157 -0.58 5.49 -5.38
CA GLN A 157 0.77 5.87 -4.93
C GLN A 157 1.27 4.92 -3.84
N LEU A 158 0.42 4.59 -2.86
CA LEU A 158 0.74 3.61 -1.82
C LEU A 158 0.99 2.23 -2.40
N LYS A 159 0.14 1.77 -3.33
CA LYS A 159 0.34 0.49 -4.03
C LYS A 159 1.65 0.46 -4.79
N ASP A 160 2.00 1.51 -5.50
CA ASP A 160 3.26 1.56 -6.25
C ASP A 160 4.48 1.64 -5.33
N ALA A 161 4.39 2.35 -4.21
CA ALA A 161 5.44 2.32 -3.19
C ALA A 161 5.59 0.92 -2.59
N ALA A 162 4.48 0.23 -2.29
CA ALA A 162 4.48 -1.12 -1.78
C ALA A 162 5.11 -2.11 -2.79
N LYS A 163 4.73 -2.05 -4.07
CA LYS A 163 5.31 -2.88 -5.14
C LYS A 163 6.82 -2.67 -5.27
N LYS A 164 7.30 -1.43 -5.16
CA LYS A 164 8.73 -1.10 -5.27
C LYS A 164 9.54 -1.60 -4.07
N ALA A 165 8.94 -1.62 -2.88
CA ALA A 165 9.59 -2.11 -1.66
C ALA A 165 9.58 -3.64 -1.54
N LEU A 166 8.56 -4.31 -2.10
CA LEU A 166 8.35 -5.76 -1.94
C LEU A 166 9.59 -6.63 -2.26
N PRO A 167 10.36 -6.39 -3.35
CA PRO A 167 11.54 -7.20 -3.64
C PRO A 167 12.61 -7.11 -2.54
N THR A 168 12.79 -5.93 -1.93
CA THR A 168 13.75 -5.74 -0.84
C THR A 168 13.30 -6.47 0.42
N ILE A 169 12.01 -6.43 0.73
CA ILE A 169 11.41 -7.14 1.88
C ILE A 169 11.54 -8.68 1.67
N GLN A 170 11.32 -9.16 0.45
CA GLN A 170 11.56 -10.57 0.11
C GLN A 170 13.03 -10.98 0.25
N GLU A 171 13.97 -10.11 -0.18
CA GLU A 171 15.41 -10.33 0.00
C GLU A 171 15.76 -10.40 1.50
N HIS A 172 15.26 -9.47 2.31
CA HIS A 172 15.48 -9.46 3.75
C HIS A 172 14.94 -10.74 4.41
N TYR A 173 13.78 -11.26 3.97
CA TYR A 173 13.23 -12.52 4.51
C TYR A 173 14.11 -13.71 4.19
N ALA A 174 14.58 -13.81 2.94
CA ALA A 174 15.52 -14.85 2.54
C ALA A 174 16.83 -14.76 3.36
N MET A 175 17.37 -13.55 3.54
CA MET A 175 18.54 -13.32 4.38
C MET A 175 18.30 -13.73 5.83
N ALA A 176 17.11 -13.46 6.39
CA ALA A 176 16.73 -13.84 7.74
C ALA A 176 16.64 -15.36 7.91
N GLN A 177 16.02 -16.05 6.95
CA GLN A 177 15.97 -17.52 6.93
C GLN A 177 17.38 -18.13 6.89
N ASP A 178 18.26 -17.60 6.06
CA ASP A 178 19.63 -18.10 5.96
C ASP A 178 20.45 -17.78 7.21
N LEU A 179 20.24 -16.62 7.82
CA LEU A 179 20.84 -16.26 9.11
C LEU A 179 20.39 -17.24 10.21
N ALA A 180 19.10 -17.53 10.30
CA ALA A 180 18.55 -18.48 11.26
C ALA A 180 19.14 -19.89 11.07
N LYS A 181 19.23 -20.38 9.83
CA LYS A 181 19.89 -21.66 9.52
C LYS A 181 21.34 -21.70 9.99
N ARG A 182 22.12 -20.64 9.72
CA ARG A 182 23.53 -20.53 10.17
C ARG A 182 23.66 -20.51 11.70
N LYS A 183 22.64 -20.04 12.41
CA LYS A 183 22.58 -20.03 13.88
C LYS A 183 21.87 -21.25 14.48
N HIS A 184 21.53 -22.25 13.66
CA HIS A 184 20.80 -23.45 14.07
C HIS A 184 19.46 -23.14 14.75
N LEU A 185 18.82 -22.05 14.36
CA LEU A 185 17.49 -21.66 14.81
C LEU A 185 16.43 -22.21 13.84
N PRO A 186 15.24 -22.58 14.33
CA PRO A 186 14.16 -23.04 13.48
C PRO A 186 13.74 -21.93 12.51
N THR A 187 13.67 -22.26 11.22
CA THR A 187 13.02 -21.41 10.21
C THR A 187 11.58 -21.86 10.06
N ALA A 188 10.63 -20.93 10.02
CA ALA A 188 9.29 -21.24 9.54
C ALA A 188 9.38 -21.71 8.07
N GLN A 189 8.74 -22.84 7.76
CA GLN A 189 8.58 -23.35 6.40
C GLN A 189 7.55 -22.50 5.64
#